data_AF-A0A8J6VJZ1-F1
#
_entry.id   AF-A0A8J6VJZ1-F1
#
_cell.length_a   1.000
_cell.length_b   1.000
_cell.length_c   1.000
_cell.angle_alpha   90.00
_cell.angle_beta   90.00
_cell.angle_gamma   90.00
#
_symmetry.space_group_name_H-M   'P 1'
#
loop_
_entity.id
_entity.type
_entity.pdbx_description
1 polymer ?
#
loop_
_entity_poly.entity_id
_entity_poly.type
_entity_poly.pdbx_seq_one_letter_code
_entity_poly.pdbx_strand_id
1 'polypeptide(L)' 'MPNLPTKTMGGPVFWTSVADINGWKLQRNWVLGNCRILDPNDVRRAWGGETAMLKAFEHLEQSFNKE' A
#
# COMPACT_ATOMS: atom_id res chain seq x y z
N MET A 1 -27.08 -14.10 3.54
CA MET A 1 -26.53 -13.71 4.86
C MET A 1 -26.42 -12.20 4.89
N PRO A 2 -26.94 -11.50 5.91
CA PRO A 2 -26.89 -10.05 5.96
C PRO A 2 -25.47 -9.60 6.32
N ASN A 3 -24.98 -8.56 5.64
CA ASN A 3 -23.68 -7.95 5.88
C ASN A 3 -23.66 -7.38 7.31
N LEU A 4 -23.02 -8.10 8.23
CA LEU A 4 -22.76 -7.61 9.57
C LEU A 4 -21.80 -6.39 9.46
N PRO A 5 -22.19 -5.19 9.90
CA PRO A 5 -21.29 -4.04 9.91
C PRO A 5 -20.36 -4.18 11.13
N THR A 6 -19.40 -5.10 11.04
CA THR A 6 -18.33 -5.16 12.03
C THR A 6 -17.37 -4.01 11.76
N LYS A 7 -17.13 -3.15 12.76
CA LYS A 7 -15.90 -2.36 12.80
C LYS A 7 -14.77 -3.39 12.76
N THR A 8 -14.06 -3.50 11.65
CA THR A 8 -12.71 -4.04 11.72
C THR A 8 -11.91 -3.06 12.57
N MET A 9 -11.85 -3.32 13.87
CA MET A 9 -10.86 -2.75 14.78
C MET A 9 -9.46 -3.26 14.40
N GLY A 10 -8.99 -2.88 13.21
CA GLY A 10 -7.75 -3.40 12.63
C GLY A 10 -7.33 -2.74 11.31
N GLY A 11 -8.12 -1.83 10.75
CA GLY A 11 -7.81 -1.17 9.47
C GLY A 11 -6.45 -0.42 9.43
N PRO A 12 -6.05 0.30 10.50
CA PRO A 12 -4.76 1.02 10.55
C PRO A 12 -3.62 0.25 11.23
N VAL A 13 -3.89 -0.78 12.04
CA VAL A 13 -2.86 -1.41 12.91
C VAL A 13 -2.04 -2.47 12.17
N PHE A 14 -2.53 -2.96 11.03
CA PHE A 14 -1.87 -4.02 10.28
C PHE A 14 -1.03 -3.52 9.11
N TRP A 15 -1.18 -2.28 8.67
CA TRP A 15 -0.50 -1.72 7.50
C TRP A 15 0.47 -0.62 7.91
N THR A 16 1.76 -0.88 7.74
CA THR A 16 2.83 0.09 8.02
C THR A 16 3.30 0.70 6.71
N SER A 17 3.32 2.03 6.61
CA SER A 17 3.95 2.71 5.47
C SER A 17 5.46 2.47 5.51
N VAL A 18 5.99 1.87 4.44
CA VAL A 18 7.43 1.57 4.29
C VAL A 18 8.13 2.56 3.36
N ALA A 19 7.38 3.23 2.47
CA ALA A 19 7.89 4.29 1.61
C ALA A 19 6.78 5.27 1.21
N ASP A 20 7.14 6.53 1.00
CA ASP A 20 6.26 7.60 0.51
C ASP A 20 7.01 8.42 -0.55
N ILE A 21 6.38 8.66 -1.70
CA ILE A 21 6.91 9.55 -2.73
C ILE A 21 5.78 10.31 -3.42
N ASN A 22 5.85 11.64 -3.41
CA ASN A 22 4.89 12.51 -4.08
C ASN A 22 3.42 12.17 -3.75
N GLY A 23 3.15 11.78 -2.49
CA GLY A 23 1.84 11.35 -2.00
C GLY A 23 1.49 9.87 -2.24
N TRP A 24 2.27 9.16 -3.05
CA TRP A 24 2.14 7.71 -3.21
C TRP A 24 2.73 6.98 -2.01
N LYS A 25 2.02 6.00 -1.47
CA LYS A 25 2.43 5.26 -0.26
C LYS A 25 2.56 3.77 -0.56
N LEU A 26 3.72 3.20 -0.26
CA LEU A 26 3.87 1.75 -0.15
C LEU A 26 3.60 1.34 1.29
N GLN A 27 2.62 0.46 1.49
CA GLN A 27 2.26 -0.06 2.82
C GLN A 27 2.42 -1.57 2.86
N ARG A 28 3.05 -2.07 3.93
CA ARG A 28 3.22 -3.50 4.19
C ARG A 28 2.24 -3.97 5.25
N ASN A 29 1.58 -5.07 4.99
CA ASN A 29 0.80 -5.81 5.97
C ASN A 29 1.73 -6.72 6.78
N TRP A 30 1.90 -6.48 8.08
CA TRP A 30 2.78 -7.30 8.91
C TRP A 30 2.18 -8.67 9.28
N VAL A 31 0.85 -8.82 9.18
CA VAL A 31 0.15 -10.08 9.50
C VAL A 31 0.20 -11.06 8.34
N LEU A 32 -0.03 -10.56 7.12
CA LEU A 32 -0.13 -11.38 5.90
C LEU A 32 1.13 -11.29 5.02
N GLY A 33 2.07 -10.39 5.32
CA GLY A 33 3.28 -10.16 4.52
C GLY A 33 3.03 -9.48 3.16
N ASN A 34 1.78 -9.22 2.80
CA ASN A 34 1.44 -8.57 1.53
C ASN A 34 1.68 -7.06 1.59
N CYS A 35 2.07 -6.46 0.48
CA CYS A 35 2.24 -5.02 0.33
C CYS A 35 1.18 -4.43 -0.61
N ARG A 36 0.85 -3.16 -0.43
CA ARG A 36 -0.05 -2.39 -1.29
C ARG A 36 0.52 -1.02 -1.60
N ILE A 37 0.21 -0.51 -2.78
CA ILE A 37 0.55 0.85 -3.20
C ILE A 37 -0.73 1.68 -3.23
N LEU A 38 -0.71 2.82 -2.53
CA LEU A 38 -1.76 3.84 -2.56
C LEU A 38 -1.27 5.04 -3.38
N ASP A 39 -2.19 5.68 -4.09
CA ASP A 39 -1.95 6.98 -4.71
C ASP A 39 -2.17 8.13 -3.71
N PRO A 40 -1.93 9.39 -4.12
CA PRO A 40 -2.12 10.57 -3.26
C PRO A 40 -3.55 10.79 -2.75
N ASN A 41 -4.55 10.14 -3.37
CA ASN A 41 -5.94 10.18 -2.94
C ASN A 41 -6.28 8.98 -2.03
N ASP A 42 -5.26 8.28 -1.51
CA ASP A 42 -5.35 7.05 -0.73
C ASP A 42 -6.10 5.91 -1.46
N VAL A 43 -6.14 5.94 -2.80
CA VAL A 43 -6.75 4.89 -3.62
C VAL A 43 -5.70 3.81 -3.90
N ARG A 44 -6.06 2.55 -3.62
CA ARG A 44 -5.18 1.41 -3.88
C ARG A 44 -4.99 1.19 -5.38
N ARG A 45 -3.75 1.36 -5.85
CA ARG A 45 -3.36 1.16 -7.25
C ARG A 45 -2.75 -0.21 -7.51
N ALA A 46 -2.08 -0.79 -6.51
CA ALA A 46 -1.52 -2.14 -6.60
C ALA A 46 -1.55 -2.86 -5.24
N TRP A 47 -1.54 -4.20 -5.29
CA TRP A 47 -1.44 -5.08 -4.12
C TRP A 47 -0.79 -6.40 -4.53
N GLY A 48 0.03 -6.98 -3.67
CA GLY A 48 0.68 -8.26 -3.93
C GLY A 48 1.78 -8.56 -2.92
N GLY A 49 2.65 -9.50 -3.26
CA GLY A 49 3.82 -9.82 -2.45
C GLY A 49 4.80 -8.65 -2.35
N GLU A 50 5.56 -8.61 -1.26
CA GLU A 50 6.52 -7.54 -0.93
C GLU A 50 7.50 -7.24 -2.08
N THR A 51 8.17 -8.26 -2.62
CA THR A 51 9.14 -8.08 -3.71
C THR A 51 8.52 -7.48 -4.96
N ALA A 52 7.29 -7.88 -5.31
CA ALA A 52 6.61 -7.36 -6.50
C ALA A 52 6.22 -5.89 -6.31
N MET A 53 5.74 -5.53 -5.11
CA MET A 53 5.32 -4.17 -4.80
C MET A 53 6.49 -3.21 -4.60
N LEU A 54 7.60 -3.67 -4.00
CA LEU A 54 8.84 -2.90 -3.90
C LEU A 54 9.35 -2.53 -5.28
N LYS A 55 9.49 -3.51 -6.19
CA LYS A 55 9.90 -3.25 -7.59
C LYS A 55 8.95 -2.30 -8.32
N ALA A 56 7.63 -2.44 -8.11
CA ALA A 56 6.66 -1.53 -8.71
C ALA A 56 6.80 -0.10 -8.17
N PHE A 57 7.10 0.05 -6.87
CA PHE A 57 7.30 1.34 -6.22
C PHE A 57 8.62 2.00 -6.61
N GLU A 58 9.71 1.23 -6.76
CA GLU A 58 11.00 1.72 -7.29
C GLU A 58 10.85 2.29 -8.71
N HIS A 59 10.08 1.61 -9.58
CA HIS A 59 9.80 2.15 -10.92
C HIS A 59 8.97 3.44 -10.87
N LEU A 60 8.03 3.57 -9.92
CA LEU A 60 7.29 4.81 -9.69
C LEU A 60 8.23 5.92 -9.24
N GLU A 61 9.12 5.66 -8.30
CA GLU A 61 10.12 6.63 -7.83
C GLU A 61 11.05 7.11 -8.96
N GLN A 62 11.55 6.19 -9.78
CA GLN A 62 12.36 6.54 -10.96
C GLN A 62 11.59 7.38 -11.99
N SER A 63 10.26 7.25 -12.05
CA SER A 63 9.44 8.07 -12.95
C SER A 63 9.32 9.52 -12.48
N PHE A 64 9.36 9.77 -11.17
CA PHE A 64 9.34 11.12 -10.60
C PHE A 64 10.73 11.79 -10.58
N ASN A 65 11.80 11.01 -10.44
CA ASN A 65 13.17 11.55 -10.40
C ASN A 65 13.78 11.86 -11.78
N LYS A 66 13.02 11.67 -12.86
CA LYS A 66 13.45 11.94 -14.25
C LYS A 66 13.05 13.33 -14.77
N GLU A 67 12.48 14.17 -13.92
CA GLU A 67 12.14 15.58 -14.21
C GLU A 67 13.21 16.54 -13.64
#